data_AF-A0A7U9DHZ3-F1
#
_entry.id   AF-A0A7U9DHZ3-F1
#
_cell.length_a   1.000
_cell.length_b   1.000
_cell.length_c   1.000
_cell.angle_alpha   90.00
_cell.angle_beta   90.00
_cell.angle_gamma   90.00
#
_symmetry.space_group_name_H-M   'P 1'
#
loop_
_entity.id
_entity.type
_entity.pdbx_description
1 polymer ?
#
loop_
_entity_poly.entity_id
_entity_poly.type
_entity_poly.pdbx_seq_one_letter_code
_entity_poly.pdbx_strand_id
1 'polypeptide(L)' 'MIRMTLADYAKIHGQAKAASDFGVIQCAISKAILAGRNIMVTVKPDGSVIGEEVRPFPSNKKNK' A
#
# COMPACT_ATOMS: atom_id res chain seq x y z
N MET A 1 -10.54 -14.17 -1.93
CA MET A 1 -10.04 -12.82 -2.27
C MET A 1 -10.22 -11.97 -1.03
N ILE A 2 -9.14 -11.39 -0.51
CA ILE A 2 -9.19 -10.54 0.69
C ILE A 2 -8.68 -9.16 0.30
N ARG A 3 -9.44 -8.12 0.66
CA ARG A 3 -9.08 -6.73 0.41
C ARG A 3 -8.94 -6.01 1.75
N MET A 4 -7.82 -5.32 1.94
CA MET A 4 -7.51 -4.58 3.17
C MET A 4 -6.67 -3.35 2.87
N THR A 5 -6.46 -2.48 3.85
CA THR A 5 -5.56 -1.33 3.66
C THR A 5 -4.10 -1.78 3.65
N LEU A 6 -3.22 -0.99 3.04
CA LEU A 6 -1.77 -1.24 3.11
C LEU A 6 -1.26 -1.29 4.56
N ALA A 7 -1.83 -0.45 5.43
CA ALA A 7 -1.46 -0.42 6.85
C ALA A 7 -1.83 -1.73 7.56
N ASP A 8 -3.02 -2.27 7.30
CA ASP A 8 -3.45 -3.56 7.86
C ASP A 8 -2.61 -4.72 7.33
N TYR A 9 -2.34 -4.73 6.01
CA TYR A 9 -1.49 -5.73 5.39
C TYR A 9 -0.08 -5.74 6.01
N ALA A 10 0.51 -4.55 6.18
CA ALA A 10 1.80 -4.39 6.82
C ALA A 10 1.79 -4.74 8.32
N LYS A 11 0.65 -4.60 9.01
CA LYS A 11 0.48 -5.00 10.41
C LYS A 11 0.40 -6.52 10.57
N ILE A 12 -0.22 -7.22 9.62
CA ILE A 12 -0.37 -8.68 9.64
C ILE A 12 0.92 -9.39 9.19
N HIS A 13 1.50 -8.94 8.07
CA HIS A 13 2.62 -9.63 7.42
C HIS A 13 3.99 -9.00 7.71
N GLY A 14 4.01 -7.78 8.26
CA GLY A 14 5.21 -6.98 8.43
C GLY A 14 5.55 -6.13 7.20
N GLN A 15 6.17 -4.98 7.42
CA GLN A 15 6.53 -4.04 6.36
C GLN A 15 7.58 -4.59 5.40
N ALA A 16 8.53 -5.41 5.89
CA ALA A 16 9.55 -6.03 5.06
C ALA A 16 8.95 -7.02 4.05
N LYS A 17 8.00 -7.87 4.50
CA LYS A 17 7.30 -8.81 3.62
C LYS A 17 6.43 -8.09 2.60
N ALA A 18 5.65 -7.09 3.04
CA ALA A 18 4.86 -6.28 2.13
C ALA A 18 5.72 -5.62 1.04
N ALA A 19 6.90 -5.13 1.41
CA ALA A 19 7.83 -4.55 0.46
C ALA A 19 8.31 -5.58 -0.57
N SER A 20 8.66 -6.80 -0.14
CA SER A 20 9.00 -7.91 -1.04
C SER A 20 7.86 -8.28 -1.98
N ASP A 21 6.63 -8.36 -1.48
CA ASP A 21 5.44 -8.73 -2.28
C ASP A 21 5.14 -7.70 -3.38
N PHE A 22 5.39 -6.42 -3.09
CA PHE A 22 5.21 -5.32 -4.06
C PHE A 22 6.47 -5.02 -4.89
N GLY A 23 7.59 -5.70 -4.64
CA GLY A 23 8.86 -5.42 -5.32
C GLY A 23 9.44 -4.03 -5.02
N VAL A 24 9.19 -3.49 -3.83
CA VAL A 24 9.68 -2.18 -3.38
C VAL A 24 10.57 -2.32 -2.14
N ILE A 25 11.20 -1.22 -1.71
CA ILE A 25 11.94 -1.16 -0.45
C ILE A 25 10.99 -0.92 0.73
N GLN A 26 11.32 -1.44 1.92
CA GLN A 26 10.51 -1.27 3.13
C GLN A 26 10.27 0.20 3.50
N CYS A 27 11.24 1.08 3.23
CA CYS A 27 11.08 2.53 3.40
C CYS A 27 9.92 3.12 2.56
N ALA A 28 9.61 2.55 1.40
CA ALA A 28 8.51 3.01 0.55
C ALA A 28 7.15 2.70 1.18
N ILE A 29 7.01 1.53 1.81
CA ILE A 29 5.81 1.14 2.58
C ILE A 29 5.63 2.08 3.78
N SER A 30 6.71 2.31 4.55
CA SER A 30 6.69 3.24 5.68
C SER A 30 6.28 4.65 5.25
N LYS A 31 6.88 5.18 4.17
CA LYS A 31 6.52 6.49 3.61
C LYS A 31 5.06 6.56 3.16
N ALA A 32 4.54 5.49 2.56
CA ALA A 32 3.16 5.46 2.10
C ALA A 32 2.14 5.50 3.24
N ILE A 33 2.42 4.76 4.33
CA ILE A 33 1.61 4.75 5.56
C ILE A 33 1.69 6.12 6.25
N LEU A 34 2.88 6.68 6.44
CA LEU A 34 3.07 7.98 7.09
C LEU A 34 2.43 9.14 6.32
N ALA A 35 2.45 9.08 4.99
CA ALA A 35 1.80 10.07 4.13
C ALA A 35 0.27 9.92 4.08
N GLY A 36 -0.31 8.93 4.76
CA GLY A 36 -1.75 8.67 4.76
C GLY A 36 -2.31 8.36 3.37
N ARG A 37 -1.51 7.71 2.50
CA ARG A 37 -1.95 7.37 1.15
C ARG A 37 -3.07 6.34 1.21
N ASN A 38 -4.14 6.57 0.47
CA ASN A 38 -5.27 5.64 0.41
C ASN A 38 -4.95 4.47 -0.54
N ILE A 39 -4.27 3.46 -0.01
CA ILE A 39 -3.81 2.28 -0.75
C ILE A 39 -4.58 1.04 -0.28
N MET A 40 -5.26 0.39 -1.22
CA MET A 40 -5.95 -0.88 -1.05
C MET A 40 -5.08 -2.03 -1.55
N VAL A 41 -4.91 -3.05 -0.72
CA VAL A 41 -4.21 -4.28 -1.03
C VAL A 41 -5.21 -5.40 -1.24
N THR A 42 -5.09 -6.10 -2.36
CA THR A 42 -5.90 -7.26 -2.72
C THR A 42 -5.01 -8.49 -2.79
N VAL A 43 -5.27 -9.46 -1.90
CA VAL A 43 -4.61 -10.76 -1.91
C VAL A 43 -5.50 -11.75 -2.65
N LYS A 44 -4.98 -12.26 -3.76
CA LYS A 44 -5.63 -13.28 -4.58
C LYS A 44 -5.42 -14.69 -3.98
N PRO A 45 -6.27 -15.66 -4.33
CA PRO A 45 -6.14 -17.04 -3.82
C PRO A 45 -4.85 -17.76 -4.25
N ASP A 46 -4.23 -17.30 -5.35
CA ASP A 46 -2.94 -17.79 -5.87
C ASP A 46 -1.73 -17.27 -5.07
N GLY A 47 -1.95 -16.39 -4.09
CA GLY A 47 -0.90 -15.72 -3.32
C GLY A 47 -0.38 -14.44 -3.95
N SER A 48 -0.84 -14.07 -5.15
CA SER A 48 -0.48 -12.81 -5.78
C SER A 48 -1.08 -11.62 -5.03
N VAL A 49 -0.29 -10.56 -4.86
CA VAL A 49 -0.69 -9.34 -4.16
C VAL A 49 -0.78 -8.18 -5.15
N ILE A 50 -1.92 -7.47 -5.15
CA ILE A 50 -2.14 -6.29 -5.97
C ILE A 50 -2.37 -5.08 -5.06
N GLY A 51 -1.68 -3.97 -5.34
CA GLY A 51 -1.85 -2.70 -4.64
C GLY A 51 -2.43 -1.64 -5.55
N GLU A 52 -3.53 -1.01 -5.14
CA GLU A 52 -4.19 0.08 -5.87
C GLU A 52 -4.20 1.34 -5.00
N GLU A 53 -3.75 2.47 -5.53
CA GLU A 53 -3.84 3.76 -4.86
C GLU A 53 -4.98 4.59 -5.44
N VAL A 54 -5.85 5.09 -4.56
CA VAL A 54 -6.86 6.09 -4.93
C VAL A 54 -6.36 7.46 -4.52
N ARG A 55 -6.13 8.35 -5.50
CA ARG A 55 -5.77 9.74 -5.25
C ARG A 55 -6.65 10.70 -6.06
N PRO A 56 -7.01 11.87 -5.52
CA PRO A 56 -7.75 12.87 -6.26
C PRO A 56 -6.94 13.39 -7.45
N PHE A 57 -7.63 13.71 -8.54
CA PHE A 57 -7.06 14.38 -9.72
C PHE A 57 -7.60 15.82 -9.80
N PRO A 58 -6.75 16.85 -10.00
CA PRO A 58 -5.30 16.79 -10.13
C PRO A 58 -4.61 16.51 -8.79
N SER A 59 -3.54 15.73 -8.85
CA SER A 59 -2.91 15.19 -7.64
C SER A 59 -2.02 16.16 -6.88
N ASN A 60 -1.81 17.35 -7.43
CA ASN A 60 -0.95 18.39 -6.91
C ASN A 60 -1.80 19.64 -6.58
N LYS A 61 -2.67 19.54 -5.56
CA LYS A 61 -3.14 20.77 -4.90
C LYS A 61 -2.00 21.23 -4.00
N LYS A 62 -1.18 22.17 -4.49
CA LYS A 62 -0.38 23.02 -3.61
C LYS A 62 -1.39 23.77 -2.73
N ASN A 63 -1.64 23.30 -1.52
CA ASN A 63 -2.23 24.16 -0.50
C ASN A 63 -1.16 25.23 -0.25
N LYS A 64 -1.38 26.40 -0.85
CA LYS A 64 -0.57 27.60 -0.66
C LYS A 64 -1.15 28.36 0.53
#